data_AF-A0A7Y4AIK0-F1
#
_entry.id   AF-A0A7Y4AIK0-F1
#
_cell.length_a   1.000
_cell.length_b   1.000
_cell.length_c   1.000
_cell.angle_alpha   90.00
_cell.angle_beta   90.00
_cell.angle_gamma   90.00
#
_symmetry.space_group_name_H-M   'P 1'
#
loop_
_entity.id
_entity.type
_entity.pdbx_description
1 polymer ?
#
loop_
_entity_poly.entity_id
_entity_poly.type
_entity_poly.pdbx_seq_one_letter_code
_entity_poly.pdbx_strand_id
1 'polypeptide(L)'
;MTDITATIESTDSPTEIAGSPTENIANQEPIKLSQTRSFTWEFLLTCSTFTVYSVFYLIARTHELNKLDEKRFKPWLWIFSLSPVISLFSLPILHSALTRLEAKYQPSRNKKWDIAIILIMLLSNHYLAISSKVLTPIWFDCLILVVWSISFAFFAKRISALKHAVPNISWKRENIFKVTFKWLLSIILIPIYIVAIVYEVTESYQLKDVPRFNTNTFTAVSLDQRASLKFFEQDWYQADIGTFSDGSTEAEFSSINSSNYLLLFTYSDTFELLDAHMQDRKSWIEESLGQAKCTNNKYSIGDQFFIKSDLICTGRTLGDDSIKVISVIETPNKTYELLGEYSAPEYEFEKQNQKFVKMVKEFKVQ
;
A
#
# COMPACT_ATOMS: atom_id res chain seq x y z
N MET A 1 -22.52 85.21 -49.81
CA MET A 1 -23.73 85.00 -49.01
C MET A 1 -24.31 83.66 -49.46
N THR A 2 -23.91 82.55 -48.81
CA THR A 2 -24.47 81.99 -47.54
C THR A 2 -25.86 81.40 -47.76
N ASP A 3 -26.31 80.22 -47.30
CA ASP A 3 -25.75 79.05 -46.58
C ASP A 3 -26.85 77.92 -46.61
N ILE A 4 -26.68 76.62 -46.32
CA ILE A 4 -25.55 75.76 -45.87
C ILE A 4 -25.77 74.29 -46.33
N THR A 5 -24.74 73.43 -46.20
CA THR A 5 -24.73 71.97 -46.53
C THR A 5 -25.48 71.07 -45.52
N ALA A 6 -26.07 69.95 -45.98
CA ALA A 6 -26.01 68.65 -45.27
C ALA A 6 -26.46 67.47 -46.17
N THR A 7 -25.59 66.47 -46.35
CA THR A 7 -25.86 65.21 -47.07
C THR A 7 -25.77 64.05 -46.09
N ILE A 8 -26.70 63.08 -46.15
CA ILE A 8 -26.49 61.72 -45.61
C ILE A 8 -27.04 60.71 -46.64
N GLU A 9 -26.16 59.81 -47.09
CA GLU A 9 -26.44 58.70 -48.00
C GLU A 9 -27.29 57.63 -47.27
N SER A 10 -28.43 57.25 -47.81
CA SER A 10 -28.69 56.26 -48.89
C SER A 10 -29.02 54.87 -48.31
N THR A 11 -30.20 54.37 -48.68
CA THR A 11 -30.92 53.28 -48.01
C THR A 11 -31.34 52.24 -49.04
N ASP A 12 -31.06 50.96 -48.74
CA ASP A 12 -31.63 49.73 -49.32
C ASP A 12 -31.48 49.53 -50.85
N SER A 13 -31.32 48.34 -51.42
CA SER A 13 -31.52 46.94 -50.99
C SER A 13 -30.82 46.02 -52.03
N PRO A 14 -31.02 44.69 -52.09
CA PRO A 14 -31.10 43.65 -51.05
C PRO A 14 -30.06 42.52 -51.32
N THR A 15 -30.04 41.45 -50.52
CA THR A 15 -29.98 40.02 -50.96
C THR A 15 -29.81 39.11 -49.74
N GLU A 16 -30.63 38.06 -49.66
CA GLU A 16 -30.52 37.01 -48.63
C GLU A 16 -29.26 36.15 -48.82
N ILE A 17 -28.48 35.94 -47.75
CA ILE A 17 -27.66 34.73 -47.60
C ILE A 17 -27.91 34.16 -46.20
N ALA A 18 -28.87 33.24 -46.13
CA ALA A 18 -29.08 32.40 -44.95
C ALA A 18 -27.97 31.32 -44.88
N GLY A 19 -26.79 31.73 -44.41
CA GLY A 19 -25.66 30.82 -44.18
C GLY A 19 -25.97 29.82 -43.07
N SER A 20 -26.14 28.54 -43.42
CA SER A 20 -26.38 27.48 -42.45
C SER A 20 -25.17 27.29 -41.52
N PRO A 21 -25.37 27.09 -40.19
CA PRO A 21 -24.25 26.90 -39.25
C PRO A 21 -23.46 25.59 -39.47
N THR A 22 -23.81 24.76 -40.45
CA THR A 22 -23.18 23.45 -40.71
C THR A 22 -21.83 23.55 -41.44
N GLU A 23 -21.58 24.57 -42.27
CA GLU A 23 -20.36 24.63 -43.10
C GLU A 23 -19.06 24.88 -42.31
N ASN A 24 -19.13 25.61 -41.19
CA ASN A 24 -17.94 25.99 -40.41
C ASN A 24 -17.26 24.84 -39.64
N ILE A 25 -17.85 23.63 -39.61
CA ILE A 25 -17.26 22.46 -38.94
C ILE A 25 -16.33 21.69 -39.90
N ALA A 26 -16.55 21.76 -41.23
CA ALA A 26 -15.82 20.97 -42.22
C ALA A 26 -14.35 21.38 -42.41
N ASN A 27 -14.00 22.62 -42.09
CA ASN A 27 -12.67 23.22 -42.33
C ASN A 27 -11.72 23.22 -41.13
N GLN A 28 -12.06 22.56 -40.01
CA GLN A 28 -11.17 22.43 -38.85
C GLN A 28 -10.42 21.09 -38.86
N GLU A 29 -9.10 21.09 -38.62
CA GLU A 29 -8.34 19.85 -38.49
C GLU A 29 -8.92 18.95 -37.36
N PRO A 30 -9.14 17.65 -37.60
CA PRO A 30 -9.81 16.77 -36.65
C PRO A 30 -8.94 16.53 -35.41
N ILE A 31 -9.52 16.70 -34.22
CA ILE A 31 -8.79 16.59 -32.95
C ILE A 31 -8.37 15.13 -32.73
N LYS A 32 -7.06 14.87 -32.84
CA LYS A 32 -6.46 13.54 -32.65
C LYS A 32 -6.43 13.15 -31.16
N LEU A 33 -7.34 12.25 -30.76
CA LEU A 33 -7.45 11.66 -29.42
C LEU A 33 -7.26 10.14 -29.46
N SER A 34 -6.69 9.54 -28.42
CA SER A 34 -6.57 8.07 -28.33
C SER A 34 -7.91 7.39 -28.12
N GLN A 35 -8.05 6.15 -28.59
CA GLN A 35 -9.26 5.35 -28.48
C GLN A 35 -9.78 5.23 -27.03
N THR A 36 -11.10 5.19 -26.87
CA THR A 36 -11.79 4.83 -25.63
C THR A 36 -11.73 3.31 -25.43
N ARG A 37 -11.90 2.84 -24.19
CA ARG A 37 -11.88 1.41 -23.86
C ARG A 37 -13.08 1.04 -22.99
N SER A 38 -13.36 -0.25 -22.87
CA SER A 38 -14.48 -0.76 -22.08
C SER A 38 -14.23 -0.61 -20.58
N PHE A 39 -15.33 -0.52 -19.80
CA PHE A 39 -15.30 -0.45 -18.34
C PHE A 39 -14.49 -1.61 -17.74
N THR A 40 -14.74 -2.85 -18.18
CA THR A 40 -14.07 -4.06 -17.70
C THR A 40 -12.56 -3.98 -17.88
N TRP A 41 -12.09 -3.39 -18.98
CA TRP A 41 -10.67 -3.29 -19.27
C TRP A 41 -9.95 -2.22 -18.44
N GLU A 42 -10.61 -1.08 -18.19
CA GLU A 42 -10.08 -0.07 -17.27
C GLU A 42 -10.09 -0.60 -15.81
N PHE A 43 -11.11 -1.38 -15.40
CA PHE A 43 -11.13 -2.07 -14.11
C PHE A 43 -9.98 -3.07 -13.98
N LEU A 44 -9.81 -3.99 -14.94
CA LEU A 44 -8.79 -5.04 -14.89
C LEU A 44 -7.37 -4.46 -14.82
N LEU A 45 -7.08 -3.37 -15.55
CA LEU A 45 -5.77 -2.74 -15.51
C LEU A 45 -5.51 -1.95 -14.23
N THR A 46 -6.51 -1.25 -13.69
CA THR A 46 -6.34 -0.53 -12.42
C THR A 46 -6.17 -1.52 -11.25
N CYS A 47 -6.93 -2.61 -11.25
CA CYS A 47 -6.87 -3.63 -10.22
C CYS A 47 -5.57 -4.44 -10.30
N SER A 48 -5.16 -4.88 -11.50
CA SER A 48 -3.96 -5.72 -11.64
C SER A 48 -2.64 -4.98 -11.39
N THR A 49 -2.63 -3.64 -11.37
CA THR A 49 -1.39 -2.85 -11.26
C THR A 49 -1.29 -2.04 -9.97
N PHE A 50 -2.03 -2.39 -8.92
CA PHE A 50 -2.09 -1.62 -7.66
C PHE A 50 -2.27 -0.12 -7.91
N THR A 51 -3.25 0.25 -8.73
CA THR A 51 -3.54 1.64 -9.10
C THR A 51 -2.46 2.36 -9.95
N VAL A 52 -1.25 1.83 -10.14
CA VAL A 52 -0.15 2.47 -10.90
C VAL A 52 -0.56 2.82 -12.34
N TYR A 53 -1.37 1.98 -12.98
CA TYR A 53 -1.97 2.28 -14.29
C TYR A 53 -2.78 3.60 -14.30
N SER A 54 -3.46 3.93 -13.19
CA SER A 54 -4.26 5.16 -13.03
C SER A 54 -3.43 6.41 -13.26
N VAL A 55 -2.17 6.44 -12.80
CA VAL A 55 -1.23 7.55 -13.02
C VAL A 55 -0.99 7.77 -14.51
N PHE A 56 -0.56 6.71 -15.22
CA PHE A 56 -0.29 6.79 -16.65
C PHE A 56 -1.54 7.16 -17.47
N TYR A 57 -2.70 6.67 -17.05
CA TYR A 57 -3.98 7.05 -17.63
C TYR A 57 -4.28 8.55 -17.42
N LEU A 58 -4.15 9.06 -16.19
CA LEU A 58 -4.41 10.46 -15.85
C LEU A 58 -3.44 11.42 -16.55
N ILE A 59 -2.15 11.08 -16.67
CA ILE A 59 -1.18 11.83 -17.49
C ILE A 59 -1.66 11.90 -18.94
N ALA A 60 -2.04 10.77 -19.54
CA ALA A 60 -2.50 10.72 -20.93
C ALA A 60 -3.81 11.48 -21.15
N ARG A 61 -4.78 11.36 -20.24
CA ARG A 61 -6.09 12.03 -20.36
C ARG A 61 -6.03 13.53 -20.06
N THR A 62 -5.24 13.98 -19.10
CA THR A 62 -5.08 15.43 -18.86
C THR A 62 -4.36 16.13 -20.01
N HIS A 63 -3.38 15.46 -20.64
CA HIS A 63 -2.79 15.93 -21.89
C HIS A 63 -3.82 15.99 -23.06
N GLU A 64 -4.80 15.09 -23.11
CA GLU A 64 -5.89 15.17 -24.09
C GLU A 64 -6.90 16.28 -23.76
N LEU A 65 -7.27 16.46 -22.49
CA LEU A 65 -8.19 17.52 -22.05
C LEU A 65 -7.63 18.93 -22.32
N ASN A 66 -6.31 19.12 -22.25
CA ASN A 66 -5.64 20.35 -22.68
C ASN A 66 -5.86 20.73 -24.15
N LYS A 67 -6.31 19.80 -25.01
CA LYS A 67 -6.68 20.09 -26.40
C LYS A 67 -8.15 20.50 -26.57
N LEU A 68 -8.96 20.29 -25.54
CA LEU A 68 -10.42 20.48 -25.53
C LEU A 68 -10.86 21.66 -24.66
N ASP A 69 -10.00 22.09 -23.74
CA ASP A 69 -10.26 23.10 -22.73
C ASP A 69 -9.17 24.19 -22.71
N GLU A 70 -9.54 25.41 -22.31
CA GLU A 70 -8.61 26.54 -22.18
C GLU A 70 -7.68 26.40 -20.97
N LYS A 71 -8.04 25.53 -20.00
CA LYS A 71 -7.20 25.23 -18.84
C LYS A 71 -6.04 24.31 -19.23
N ARG A 72 -4.82 24.82 -19.11
CA ARG A 72 -3.58 24.04 -19.28
C ARG A 72 -3.23 23.28 -18.00
N PHE A 73 -3.72 22.05 -17.85
CA PHE A 73 -3.15 21.09 -16.91
C PHE A 73 -1.66 20.86 -17.23
N LYS A 74 -0.83 20.58 -16.21
CA LYS A 74 0.54 20.10 -16.39
C LYS A 74 0.53 18.56 -16.27
N PRO A 75 0.61 17.78 -17.36
CA PRO A 75 0.36 16.34 -17.30
C PRO A 75 1.34 15.57 -16.41
N TRP A 76 2.61 15.99 -16.34
CA TRP A 76 3.63 15.34 -15.53
C TRP A 76 3.37 15.42 -14.01
N LEU A 77 2.61 16.42 -13.52
CA LEU A 77 2.23 16.48 -12.10
C LEU A 77 1.32 15.32 -11.69
N TRP A 78 0.66 14.66 -12.65
CA TRP A 78 -0.17 13.49 -12.36
C TRP A 78 0.63 12.23 -12.02
N ILE A 79 1.97 12.24 -12.14
CA ILE A 79 2.83 11.22 -11.52
C ILE A 79 2.56 11.14 -10.01
N PHE A 80 2.28 12.29 -9.38
CA PHE A 80 2.02 12.39 -7.95
C PHE A 80 0.53 12.27 -7.58
N SER A 81 -0.38 11.94 -8.51
CA SER A 81 -1.82 11.96 -8.22
C SER A 81 -2.29 10.87 -7.25
N LEU A 82 -1.47 9.85 -7.00
CA LEU A 82 -1.68 8.84 -5.96
C LEU A 82 -1.09 9.25 -4.60
N SER A 83 -0.32 10.34 -4.51
CA SER A 83 0.03 10.88 -3.19
C SER A 83 -1.26 11.37 -2.52
N PRO A 84 -1.56 10.97 -1.26
CA PRO A 84 -2.81 11.31 -0.60
C PRO A 84 -3.04 12.83 -0.57
N VAL A 85 -2.03 13.59 -0.14
CA VAL A 85 -2.07 15.06 -0.08
C VAL A 85 -2.36 15.70 -1.44
N ILE A 86 -1.74 15.21 -2.52
CA ILE A 86 -1.92 15.78 -3.87
C ILE A 86 -3.25 15.32 -4.49
N SER A 87 -3.74 14.13 -4.14
CA SER A 87 -5.05 13.64 -4.59
C SER A 87 -6.19 14.57 -4.15
N LEU A 88 -6.14 15.10 -2.90
CA LEU A 88 -7.12 16.03 -2.32
C LEU A 88 -7.35 17.29 -3.18
N PHE A 89 -6.32 17.78 -3.88
CA PHE A 89 -6.44 18.96 -4.74
C PHE A 89 -6.63 18.58 -6.21
N SER A 90 -5.87 17.60 -6.70
CA SER A 90 -5.86 17.24 -8.12
C SER A 90 -7.20 16.64 -8.60
N LEU A 91 -7.80 15.71 -7.84
CA LEU A 91 -9.05 15.07 -8.24
C LEU A 91 -10.24 16.04 -8.27
N PRO A 92 -10.46 16.94 -7.29
CA PRO A 92 -11.49 17.98 -7.39
C PRO A 92 -11.26 18.99 -8.52
N ILE A 93 -10.02 19.40 -8.79
CA ILE A 93 -9.71 20.31 -9.91
C ILE A 93 -10.05 19.65 -11.26
N LEU A 94 -9.71 18.36 -11.43
CA LEU A 94 -10.06 17.60 -12.62
C LEU A 94 -11.56 17.34 -12.73
N HIS A 95 -12.24 17.02 -11.63
CA HIS A 95 -13.71 16.94 -11.59
C HIS A 95 -14.35 18.24 -12.06
N SER A 96 -13.90 19.40 -11.56
CA SER A 96 -14.41 20.72 -11.95
C SER A 96 -14.26 20.98 -13.45
N ALA A 97 -13.09 20.69 -14.03
CA ALA A 97 -12.86 20.85 -15.47
C ALA A 97 -13.71 19.90 -16.32
N LEU A 98 -13.84 18.63 -15.92
CA LEU A 98 -14.74 17.67 -16.58
C LEU A 98 -16.19 18.14 -16.53
N THR A 99 -16.67 18.60 -15.37
CA THR A 99 -18.04 19.12 -15.19
C THR A 99 -18.30 20.35 -16.08
N ARG A 100 -17.30 21.20 -16.30
CA ARG A 100 -17.36 22.34 -17.23
C ARG A 100 -17.40 21.89 -18.70
N LEU A 101 -16.53 20.97 -19.11
CA LEU A 101 -16.54 20.43 -20.48
C LEU A 101 -17.84 19.69 -20.80
N GLU A 102 -18.40 18.96 -19.83
CA GLU A 102 -19.70 18.31 -19.97
C GLU A 102 -20.85 19.31 -20.06
N ALA A 103 -20.78 20.45 -19.38
CA ALA A 103 -21.77 21.51 -19.57
C ALA A 103 -21.74 22.06 -21.01
N LYS A 104 -20.57 22.09 -21.66
CA LYS A 104 -20.39 22.55 -23.04
C LYS A 104 -20.80 21.50 -24.09
N TYR A 105 -20.42 20.24 -23.91
CA TYR A 105 -20.56 19.19 -24.93
C TYR A 105 -21.61 18.11 -24.62
N GLN A 106 -22.07 17.98 -23.37
CA GLN A 106 -23.04 16.94 -22.97
C GLN A 106 -23.99 17.42 -21.84
N PRO A 107 -24.75 18.52 -22.04
CA PRO A 107 -25.48 19.21 -20.98
C PRO A 107 -26.54 18.34 -20.28
N SER A 108 -27.11 17.36 -20.99
CA SER A 108 -28.14 16.43 -20.48
C SER A 108 -27.60 15.21 -19.71
N ARG A 109 -26.27 15.08 -19.51
CA ARG A 109 -25.72 13.92 -18.77
C ARG A 109 -26.16 13.96 -17.30
N ASN A 110 -26.64 12.82 -16.81
CA ASN A 110 -26.88 12.62 -15.38
C ASN A 110 -25.55 12.63 -14.59
N LYS A 111 -25.45 13.53 -13.59
CA LYS A 111 -24.25 13.77 -12.77
C LYS A 111 -24.35 13.24 -11.33
N LYS A 112 -25.45 12.57 -10.95
CA LYS A 112 -25.82 12.25 -9.55
C LYS A 112 -24.72 11.54 -8.73
N TRP A 113 -23.86 10.77 -9.39
CA TRP A 113 -22.83 9.93 -8.74
C TRP A 113 -21.39 10.43 -8.93
N ASP A 114 -21.14 11.48 -9.71
CA ASP A 114 -19.77 11.87 -10.08
C ASP A 114 -18.93 12.35 -8.89
N ILE A 115 -19.57 13.00 -7.91
CA ILE A 115 -18.91 13.45 -6.68
C ILE A 115 -18.61 12.24 -5.78
N ALA A 116 -19.57 11.32 -5.64
CA ALA A 116 -19.39 10.09 -4.87
C ALA A 116 -18.23 9.24 -5.41
N ILE A 117 -18.11 9.09 -6.73
CA ILE A 117 -16.99 8.39 -7.38
C ILE A 117 -15.63 9.02 -7.00
N ILE A 118 -15.53 10.35 -7.03
CA ILE A 118 -14.30 11.07 -6.65
C ILE A 118 -14.01 10.94 -5.15
N LEU A 119 -15.03 11.01 -4.29
CA LEU A 119 -14.87 10.82 -2.85
C LEU A 119 -14.43 9.39 -2.49
N ILE A 120 -15.01 8.36 -3.12
CA ILE A 120 -14.61 6.97 -2.91
C ILE A 120 -13.16 6.77 -3.36
N MET A 121 -12.78 7.31 -4.53
CA MET A 121 -11.38 7.31 -4.97
C MET A 121 -10.47 7.98 -3.93
N LEU A 122 -10.77 9.21 -3.51
CA LEU A 122 -9.98 9.93 -2.49
C LEU A 122 -9.80 9.10 -1.21
N LEU A 123 -10.89 8.55 -0.66
CA LEU A 123 -10.86 7.75 0.57
C LEU A 123 -10.04 6.47 0.40
N SER A 124 -10.23 5.73 -0.69
CA SER A 124 -9.44 4.52 -0.96
C SER A 124 -7.94 4.81 -1.12
N ASN A 125 -7.57 5.93 -1.76
CA ASN A 125 -6.17 6.32 -1.91
C ASN A 125 -5.53 6.79 -0.59
N HIS A 126 -6.30 7.47 0.27
CA HIS A 126 -5.83 7.82 1.62
C HIS A 126 -5.68 6.57 2.48
N TYR A 127 -6.62 5.63 2.39
CA TYR A 127 -6.53 4.35 3.08
C TYR A 127 -5.27 3.58 2.67
N LEU A 128 -5.04 3.35 1.37
CA LEU A 128 -3.86 2.62 0.88
C LEU A 128 -2.52 3.30 1.22
N ALA A 129 -2.51 4.64 1.34
CA ALA A 129 -1.34 5.37 1.81
C ALA A 129 -1.09 5.16 3.32
N ILE A 130 -2.16 5.06 4.11
CA ILE A 130 -2.08 4.81 5.57
C ILE A 130 -1.76 3.34 5.85
N SER A 131 -2.33 2.38 5.10
CA SER A 131 -2.07 0.94 5.32
C SER A 131 -0.60 0.57 5.08
N SER A 132 0.13 1.29 4.23
CA SER A 132 1.60 1.16 4.14
C SER A 132 2.38 1.53 5.42
N LYS A 133 1.72 2.04 6.46
CA LYS A 133 2.31 2.50 7.74
C LYS A 133 1.72 1.85 8.98
N VAL A 134 0.64 1.09 8.85
CA VAL A 134 -0.01 0.38 9.96
C VAL A 134 -0.31 -1.04 9.53
N LEU A 135 -0.24 -2.00 10.46
CA LEU A 135 -0.51 -3.39 10.07
C LEU A 135 -1.98 -3.58 9.66
N THR A 136 -2.20 -4.05 8.44
CA THR A 136 -3.53 -4.29 7.86
C THR A 136 -3.58 -5.65 7.16
N PRO A 137 -4.71 -6.38 7.24
CA PRO A 137 -4.89 -7.62 6.50
C PRO A 137 -4.87 -7.39 4.97
N ILE A 138 -4.17 -8.26 4.25
CA ILE A 138 -3.96 -8.16 2.80
C ILE A 138 -5.29 -8.28 2.06
N TRP A 139 -6.22 -9.12 2.53
CA TRP A 139 -7.58 -9.23 1.98
C TRP A 139 -8.34 -7.90 2.03
N PHE A 140 -8.10 -7.06 3.05
CA PHE A 140 -8.80 -5.79 3.23
C PHE A 140 -8.20 -4.69 2.34
N ASP A 141 -6.87 -4.63 2.21
CA ASP A 141 -6.21 -3.81 1.18
C ASP A 141 -6.70 -4.19 -0.23
N CYS A 142 -6.85 -5.49 -0.50
CA CYS A 142 -7.38 -6.01 -1.77
C CYS A 142 -8.86 -5.60 -1.99
N LEU A 143 -9.70 -5.60 -0.95
CA LEU A 143 -11.08 -5.10 -1.03
C LEU A 143 -11.12 -3.60 -1.39
N ILE A 144 -10.27 -2.79 -0.75
CA ILE A 144 -10.19 -1.35 -1.04
C ILE A 144 -9.63 -1.09 -2.44
N LEU A 145 -8.69 -1.90 -2.92
CA LEU A 145 -8.20 -1.86 -4.31
C LEU A 145 -9.31 -2.16 -5.33
N VAL A 146 -10.19 -3.13 -5.06
CA VAL A 146 -11.36 -3.42 -5.91
C VAL A 146 -12.33 -2.23 -5.93
N VAL A 147 -12.61 -1.62 -4.77
CA VAL A 147 -13.47 -0.43 -4.65
C VAL A 147 -12.90 0.77 -5.42
N TRP A 148 -11.60 1.05 -5.28
CA TRP A 148 -10.90 2.06 -6.09
C TRP A 148 -11.01 1.74 -7.58
N SER A 149 -10.76 0.49 -7.98
CA SER A 149 -10.75 0.08 -9.40
C SER A 149 -12.11 0.20 -10.06
N ILE A 150 -13.20 -0.12 -9.35
CA ILE A 150 -14.57 0.10 -9.81
C ILE A 150 -14.85 1.60 -9.99
N SER A 151 -14.50 2.41 -8.99
CA SER A 151 -14.71 3.87 -9.02
C SER A 151 -13.90 4.52 -10.14
N PHE A 152 -12.66 4.10 -10.32
CA PHE A 152 -11.79 4.54 -11.42
C PHE A 152 -12.35 4.13 -12.79
N ALA A 153 -12.89 2.92 -12.95
CA ALA A 153 -13.52 2.48 -14.19
C ALA A 153 -14.78 3.30 -14.52
N PHE A 154 -15.58 3.70 -13.53
CA PHE A 154 -16.68 4.66 -13.72
C PHE A 154 -16.17 6.05 -14.12
N PHE A 155 -15.08 6.54 -13.51
CA PHE A 155 -14.43 7.79 -13.88
C PHE A 155 -13.86 7.76 -15.31
N ALA A 156 -13.24 6.66 -15.72
CA ALA A 156 -12.76 6.44 -17.08
C ALA A 156 -13.92 6.35 -18.10
N LYS A 157 -15.05 5.76 -17.71
CA LYS A 157 -16.30 5.75 -18.50
C LYS A 157 -16.87 7.16 -18.67
N ARG A 158 -16.85 8.00 -17.63
CA ARG A 158 -17.23 9.43 -17.70
C ARG A 158 -16.40 10.19 -18.73
N ILE A 159 -15.06 10.07 -18.68
CA ILE A 159 -14.16 10.67 -19.69
C ILE A 159 -14.45 10.13 -21.09
N SER A 160 -14.70 8.83 -21.22
CA SER A 160 -15.00 8.20 -22.51
C SER A 160 -16.30 8.71 -23.12
N ALA A 161 -17.36 8.89 -22.31
CA ALA A 161 -18.63 9.48 -22.74
C ALA A 161 -18.45 10.94 -23.21
N LEU A 162 -17.73 11.76 -22.44
CA LEU A 162 -17.40 13.14 -22.83
C LEU A 162 -16.66 13.18 -24.17
N LYS A 163 -15.69 12.28 -24.39
CA LYS A 163 -14.94 12.21 -25.65
C LYS A 163 -15.80 11.77 -26.85
N HIS A 164 -16.86 10.99 -26.65
CA HIS A 164 -17.79 10.66 -27.74
C HIS A 164 -18.79 11.81 -28.02
N ALA A 165 -18.97 12.75 -27.09
CA ALA A 165 -19.86 13.90 -27.24
C ALA A 165 -19.20 15.13 -27.89
N VAL A 166 -17.87 15.16 -28.01
CA VAL A 166 -17.13 16.25 -28.66
C VAL A 166 -17.13 16.07 -30.18
N PRO A 167 -17.46 17.11 -30.98
CA PRO A 167 -17.46 17.03 -32.44
C PRO A 167 -16.04 16.97 -33.03
N ASN A 168 -15.93 16.49 -34.28
CA ASN A 168 -14.70 16.49 -35.08
C ASN A 168 -13.47 15.82 -34.43
N ILE A 169 -13.65 14.60 -33.89
CA ILE A 169 -12.55 13.79 -33.33
C ILE A 169 -12.07 12.74 -34.33
N SER A 170 -10.74 12.58 -34.42
CA SER A 170 -10.10 11.43 -35.06
C SER A 170 -9.44 10.51 -34.02
N TRP A 171 -9.70 9.20 -34.13
CA TRP A 171 -9.24 8.21 -33.16
C TRP A 171 -7.85 7.66 -33.49
N LYS A 172 -6.88 7.92 -32.62
CA LYS A 172 -5.57 7.27 -32.66
C LYS A 172 -5.68 5.85 -32.09
N ARG A 173 -5.55 4.85 -32.96
CA ARG A 173 -5.47 3.42 -32.61
C ARG A 173 -4.29 3.17 -31.67
N GLU A 174 -4.47 2.30 -30.69
CA GLU A 174 -3.39 1.91 -29.77
C GLU A 174 -2.40 0.95 -30.45
N ASN A 175 -1.11 1.05 -30.11
CA ASN A 175 -0.08 0.14 -30.61
C ASN A 175 -0.29 -1.26 -30.00
N ILE A 176 -0.34 -2.29 -30.85
CA ILE A 176 -0.53 -3.70 -30.48
C ILE A 176 0.43 -4.12 -29.35
N PHE A 177 1.72 -3.78 -29.43
CA PHE A 177 2.69 -4.11 -28.38
C PHE A 177 2.30 -3.57 -26.99
N LYS A 178 1.69 -2.37 -26.93
CA LYS A 178 1.21 -1.79 -25.66
C LYS A 178 -0.04 -2.48 -25.14
N VAL A 179 -0.87 -3.03 -26.03
CA VAL A 179 -2.05 -3.82 -25.65
C VAL A 179 -1.62 -5.21 -25.15
N THR A 180 -0.71 -5.88 -25.85
CA THR A 180 -0.16 -7.19 -25.45
C THR A 180 0.58 -7.11 -24.11
N PHE A 181 1.42 -6.09 -23.90
CA PHE A 181 2.12 -5.90 -22.62
C PHE A 181 1.15 -5.72 -21.43
N LYS A 182 0.05 -4.97 -21.64
CA LYS A 182 -0.99 -4.78 -20.63
C LYS A 182 -1.73 -6.08 -20.29
N TRP A 183 -2.04 -6.90 -21.30
CA TRP A 183 -2.61 -8.23 -21.08
C TRP A 183 -1.67 -9.13 -20.29
N LEU A 184 -0.40 -9.19 -20.67
CA LEU A 184 0.61 -10.00 -19.99
C LEU A 184 0.71 -9.61 -18.50
N LEU A 185 0.76 -8.30 -18.21
CA LEU A 185 0.81 -7.78 -16.86
C LEU A 185 -0.42 -8.18 -16.03
N SER A 186 -1.64 -8.05 -16.57
CA SER A 186 -2.86 -8.48 -15.88
C SER A 186 -2.95 -9.99 -15.68
N ILE A 187 -2.53 -10.79 -16.66
CA ILE A 187 -2.55 -12.26 -16.59
C ILE A 187 -1.55 -12.79 -15.55
N ILE A 188 -0.43 -12.10 -15.33
CA ILE A 188 0.56 -12.50 -14.32
C ILE A 188 0.14 -12.03 -12.92
N LEU A 189 -0.25 -10.77 -12.76
CA LEU A 189 -0.46 -10.18 -11.43
C LEU A 189 -1.77 -10.62 -10.76
N ILE A 190 -2.86 -10.83 -11.51
CA ILE A 190 -4.15 -11.23 -10.92
C ILE A 190 -4.07 -12.59 -10.20
N PRO A 191 -3.49 -13.66 -10.78
CA PRO A 191 -3.30 -14.93 -10.07
C PRO A 191 -2.42 -14.81 -8.83
N ILE A 192 -1.38 -13.97 -8.86
CA ILE A 192 -0.49 -13.75 -7.70
C ILE A 192 -1.30 -13.19 -6.51
N TYR A 193 -2.20 -12.23 -6.74
CA TYR A 193 -3.06 -11.71 -5.68
C TYR A 193 -4.07 -12.74 -5.17
N ILE A 194 -4.66 -13.56 -6.06
CA ILE A 194 -5.57 -14.63 -5.64
C ILE A 194 -4.82 -15.64 -4.75
N VAL A 195 -3.60 -16.03 -5.12
CA VAL A 195 -2.77 -16.93 -4.30
C VAL A 195 -2.43 -16.30 -2.95
N ALA A 196 -2.05 -15.02 -2.90
CA ALA A 196 -1.74 -14.33 -1.65
C ALA A 196 -2.94 -14.25 -0.69
N ILE A 197 -4.13 -13.90 -1.20
CA ILE A 197 -5.36 -13.85 -0.40
C ILE A 197 -5.76 -15.25 0.08
N VAL A 198 -5.68 -16.27 -0.79
CA VAL A 198 -6.00 -17.65 -0.42
C VAL A 198 -5.03 -18.17 0.64
N TYR A 199 -3.75 -17.82 0.55
CA TYR A 199 -2.74 -18.15 1.56
C TYR A 199 -3.11 -17.53 2.93
N GLU A 200 -3.27 -16.21 3.02
CA GLU A 200 -3.61 -15.49 4.26
C GLU A 200 -4.90 -16.03 4.92
N VAL A 201 -5.94 -16.29 4.13
CA VAL A 201 -7.22 -16.83 4.61
C VAL A 201 -7.08 -18.28 5.07
N THR A 202 -6.26 -19.08 4.38
CA THR A 202 -6.04 -20.50 4.75
C THR A 202 -5.24 -20.60 6.04
N GLU A 203 -4.18 -19.81 6.19
CA GLU A 203 -3.36 -19.71 7.40
C GLU A 203 -4.22 -19.27 8.59
N SER A 204 -5.00 -18.19 8.43
CA SER A 204 -5.96 -17.71 9.44
C SER A 204 -6.97 -18.79 9.86
N TYR A 205 -7.40 -19.64 8.92
CA TYR A 205 -8.33 -20.74 9.19
C TYR A 205 -7.66 -21.93 9.89
N GLN A 206 -6.45 -22.31 9.48
CA GLN A 206 -5.66 -23.37 10.12
C GLN A 206 -5.33 -23.03 11.57
N LEU A 207 -5.01 -21.77 11.84
CA LEU A 207 -4.69 -21.28 13.18
C LEU A 207 -5.93 -21.11 14.08
N LYS A 208 -7.16 -21.13 13.54
CA LYS A 208 -8.38 -20.75 14.27
C LYS A 208 -8.57 -21.46 15.61
N ASP A 209 -8.33 -22.77 15.66
CA ASP A 209 -8.59 -23.60 16.85
C ASP A 209 -7.31 -23.86 17.68
N VAL A 210 -6.18 -23.22 17.35
CA VAL A 210 -4.91 -23.32 18.09
C VAL A 210 -5.01 -22.57 19.43
N PRO A 211 -4.63 -23.20 20.57
CA PRO A 211 -4.66 -22.56 21.89
C PRO A 211 -3.83 -21.28 21.97
N ARG A 212 -4.38 -20.26 22.64
CA ARG A 212 -3.74 -18.94 22.79
C ARG A 212 -3.21 -18.73 24.20
N PHE A 213 -2.04 -18.12 24.30
CA PHE A 213 -1.47 -17.72 25.57
C PHE A 213 -2.20 -16.52 26.15
N ASN A 214 -2.47 -16.56 27.46
CA ASN A 214 -3.05 -15.44 28.17
C ASN A 214 -2.05 -14.28 28.24
N THR A 215 -2.48 -13.10 27.81
CA THR A 215 -1.68 -11.89 27.96
C THR A 215 -1.46 -11.58 29.43
N ASN A 216 -0.32 -10.96 29.74
CA ASN A 216 0.02 -10.46 31.07
C ASN A 216 0.20 -11.51 32.19
N THR A 217 0.00 -12.81 31.95
CA THR A 217 0.37 -13.89 32.87
C THR A 217 1.74 -14.44 32.53
N PHE A 218 2.54 -14.83 33.54
CA PHE A 218 3.71 -15.67 33.30
C PHE A 218 3.26 -17.09 32.97
N THR A 219 3.65 -17.59 31.81
CA THR A 219 3.40 -18.96 31.34
C THR A 219 4.73 -19.70 31.33
N ALA A 220 4.75 -20.96 31.79
CA ALA A 220 5.91 -21.82 31.64
C ALA A 220 6.09 -22.18 30.16
N VAL A 221 7.31 -22.01 29.63
CA VAL A 221 7.63 -22.18 28.20
C VAL A 221 8.68 -23.26 27.94
N SER A 222 9.42 -23.72 28.95
CA SER A 222 10.30 -24.90 28.82
C SER A 222 9.58 -26.21 29.20
N LEU A 223 10.09 -27.31 28.65
CA LEU A 223 9.69 -28.69 28.95
C LEU A 223 9.87 -29.05 30.42
N ASP A 224 10.89 -28.50 31.09
CA ASP A 224 11.12 -28.67 32.52
C ASP A 224 10.41 -27.63 33.41
N GLN A 225 9.60 -26.76 32.79
CA GLN A 225 8.75 -25.74 33.41
C GLN A 225 9.49 -24.68 34.24
N ARG A 226 10.83 -24.61 34.16
CA ARG A 226 11.64 -23.59 34.85
C ARG A 226 11.65 -22.26 34.13
N ALA A 227 11.67 -22.28 32.80
CA ALA A 227 11.66 -21.09 31.97
C ALA A 227 10.23 -20.57 31.83
N SER A 228 10.03 -19.26 32.01
CA SER A 228 8.71 -18.62 31.93
C SER A 228 8.73 -17.25 31.27
N LEU A 229 7.67 -16.95 30.52
CA LEU A 229 7.51 -15.74 29.73
C LEU A 229 6.14 -15.09 29.96
N LYS A 230 6.07 -13.77 29.82
CA LYS A 230 4.84 -12.98 29.91
C LYS A 230 4.55 -12.28 28.58
N PHE A 231 3.64 -12.83 27.79
CA PHE A 231 3.25 -12.29 26.49
C PHE A 231 2.56 -10.91 26.62
N PHE A 232 2.96 -9.94 25.78
CA PHE A 232 2.53 -8.53 25.87
C PHE A 232 1.33 -8.16 25.00
N GLU A 233 1.05 -8.93 23.94
CA GLU A 233 -0.09 -8.79 23.03
C GLU A 233 -0.91 -10.07 22.99
N GLN A 234 -2.12 -10.00 22.43
CA GLN A 234 -3.02 -11.14 22.29
C GLN A 234 -2.54 -12.09 21.17
N ASP A 235 -3.20 -13.25 21.08
CA ASP A 235 -3.10 -14.19 19.96
C ASP A 235 -1.74 -14.88 19.76
N TRP A 236 -0.81 -14.74 20.71
CA TRP A 236 0.36 -15.61 20.82
C TRP A 236 -0.03 -17.08 20.97
N TYR A 237 0.70 -17.94 20.26
CA TYR A 237 0.55 -19.39 20.27
C TYR A 237 1.91 -20.08 20.15
N GLN A 238 1.94 -21.37 20.46
CA GLN A 238 3.10 -22.22 20.23
C GLN A 238 3.04 -22.73 18.79
N ALA A 239 4.05 -22.40 17.99
CA ALA A 239 4.20 -22.89 16.63
C ALA A 239 4.81 -24.30 16.64
N ASP A 240 4.64 -25.04 15.54
CA ASP A 240 5.28 -26.33 15.36
C ASP A 240 6.80 -26.14 15.24
N ILE A 241 7.57 -27.04 15.85
CA ILE A 241 9.04 -27.00 15.80
C ILE A 241 9.51 -27.16 14.34
N GLY A 242 10.37 -26.26 13.88
CA GLY A 242 10.80 -26.17 12.48
C GLY A 242 10.01 -25.19 11.62
N THR A 243 9.15 -24.34 12.21
CA THR A 243 8.45 -23.25 11.49
C THR A 243 9.42 -22.11 11.17
N PHE A 244 10.24 -21.74 12.16
CA PHE A 244 11.20 -20.64 12.11
C PHE A 244 12.65 -21.09 12.33
N SER A 245 12.87 -22.27 12.94
CA SER A 245 14.20 -22.88 13.11
C SER A 245 14.45 -24.05 12.16
N ASP A 246 15.65 -24.63 12.22
CA ASP A 246 15.99 -25.91 11.60
C ASP A 246 15.53 -27.14 12.43
N GLY A 247 14.74 -26.91 13.48
CA GLY A 247 14.31 -27.93 14.45
C GLY A 247 15.22 -28.06 15.68
N SER A 248 16.24 -27.22 15.82
CA SER A 248 17.14 -27.21 16.99
C SER A 248 16.55 -26.53 18.24
N THR A 249 15.41 -25.83 18.13
CA THR A 249 14.73 -25.18 19.26
C THR A 249 13.95 -26.18 20.11
N GLU A 250 13.85 -25.90 21.42
CA GLU A 250 12.95 -26.62 22.32
C GLU A 250 11.48 -26.24 22.08
N ALA A 251 11.22 -24.95 21.82
CA ALA A 251 9.89 -24.45 21.52
C ALA A 251 9.95 -23.19 20.63
N GLU A 252 8.95 -23.05 19.76
CA GLU A 252 8.75 -21.89 18.91
C GLU A 252 7.41 -21.23 19.24
N PHE A 253 7.36 -19.90 19.22
CA PHE A 253 6.15 -19.13 19.52
C PHE A 253 5.96 -18.05 18.46
N SER A 254 4.72 -17.77 18.09
CA SER A 254 4.38 -16.69 17.16
C SER A 254 3.05 -16.05 17.50
N SER A 255 2.69 -14.97 16.82
CA SER A 255 1.46 -14.21 16.98
C SER A 255 0.69 -14.24 15.64
N ILE A 256 -0.64 -14.41 15.65
CA ILE A 256 -1.42 -14.36 14.39
C ILE A 256 -1.32 -12.97 13.76
N ASN A 257 -1.34 -11.94 14.62
CA ASN A 257 -1.60 -10.57 14.22
C ASN A 257 -0.31 -9.79 13.90
N SER A 258 0.83 -10.46 13.70
CA SER A 258 2.12 -9.79 13.50
C SER A 258 3.19 -10.77 13.05
N SER A 259 4.16 -10.31 12.25
CA SER A 259 5.33 -11.08 11.80
C SER A 259 6.37 -11.26 12.91
N ASN A 260 5.91 -11.68 14.09
CA ASN A 260 6.66 -11.80 15.31
C ASN A 260 6.85 -13.28 15.65
N TYR A 261 8.05 -13.64 16.11
CA TYR A 261 8.29 -14.97 16.64
C TYR A 261 9.32 -14.96 17.76
N LEU A 262 9.31 -16.04 18.54
CA LEU A 262 10.28 -16.34 19.59
C LEU A 262 10.75 -17.78 19.44
N LEU A 263 12.04 -18.01 19.68
CA LEU A 263 12.70 -19.30 19.69
C LEU A 263 13.29 -19.52 21.09
N LEU A 264 12.91 -20.61 21.75
CA LEU A 264 13.51 -21.05 22.99
C LEU A 264 14.52 -22.17 22.70
N PHE A 265 15.75 -21.99 23.15
CA PHE A 265 16.78 -23.01 23.19
C PHE A 265 17.14 -23.32 24.65
N THR A 266 17.33 -24.59 24.97
CA THR A 266 17.86 -25.03 26.27
C THR A 266 19.10 -25.87 26.03
N TYR A 267 20.19 -25.50 26.69
CA TYR A 267 21.47 -26.18 26.65
C TYR A 267 21.66 -26.96 27.95
N SER A 268 22.17 -28.18 27.84
CA SER A 268 22.40 -29.08 28.98
C SER A 268 23.54 -28.62 29.91
N ASP A 269 24.39 -27.73 29.43
CA ASP A 269 25.57 -27.20 30.13
C ASP A 269 25.62 -25.66 30.02
N THR A 270 26.42 -25.02 30.87
CA THR A 270 26.78 -23.60 30.75
C THR A 270 27.77 -23.37 29.61
N PHE A 271 27.78 -22.17 29.00
CA PHE A 271 28.77 -21.86 27.98
C PHE A 271 30.15 -21.62 28.60
N GLU A 272 31.21 -22.20 28.03
CA GLU A 272 32.59 -21.93 28.47
C GLU A 272 32.94 -20.43 28.36
N LEU A 273 32.39 -19.77 27.33
CA LEU A 273 32.56 -18.35 27.03
C LEU A 273 31.23 -17.75 26.53
N LEU A 274 30.32 -17.41 27.46
CA LEU A 274 29.07 -16.70 27.13
C LEU A 274 29.30 -15.48 26.22
N ASP A 275 30.38 -14.72 26.45
CA ASP A 275 30.66 -13.51 25.67
C ASP A 275 31.04 -13.82 24.20
N ALA A 276 31.58 -15.02 23.93
CA ALA A 276 31.81 -15.50 22.57
C ALA A 276 30.49 -15.91 21.91
N HIS A 277 29.64 -16.69 22.59
CA HIS A 277 28.30 -17.04 22.10
C HIS A 277 27.47 -15.81 21.74
N MET A 278 27.46 -14.80 22.62
CA MET A 278 26.76 -13.54 22.36
C MET A 278 27.35 -12.73 21.19
N GLN A 279 28.65 -12.85 20.91
CA GLN A 279 29.30 -12.22 19.76
C GLN A 279 29.02 -12.97 18.45
N ASP A 280 28.93 -14.30 18.47
CA ASP A 280 28.51 -15.11 17.32
C ASP A 280 27.04 -14.84 16.97
N ARG A 281 26.16 -14.82 17.98
CA ARG A 281 24.76 -14.40 17.84
C ARG A 281 24.62 -12.98 17.29
N LYS A 282 25.45 -12.03 17.75
CA LYS A 282 25.48 -10.68 17.20
C LYS A 282 25.87 -10.66 15.73
N SER A 283 26.90 -11.42 15.35
CA SER A 283 27.37 -11.49 13.96
C SER A 283 26.28 -12.07 13.03
N TRP A 284 25.60 -13.13 13.46
CA TRP A 284 24.43 -13.69 12.77
C TRP A 284 23.27 -12.69 12.63
N ILE A 285 22.99 -11.89 13.67
CA ILE A 285 22.00 -10.81 13.56
C ILE A 285 22.45 -9.74 12.56
N GLU A 286 23.71 -9.29 12.61
CA GLU A 286 24.27 -8.26 11.73
C GLU A 286 24.28 -8.68 10.25
N GLU A 287 24.40 -9.97 9.95
CA GLU A 287 24.21 -10.52 8.59
C GLU A 287 22.74 -10.47 8.13
N SER A 288 21.79 -10.69 9.05
CA SER A 288 20.35 -10.73 8.74
C SER A 288 19.66 -9.36 8.72
N LEU A 289 20.16 -8.40 9.50
CA LEU A 289 19.60 -7.04 9.64
C LEU A 289 20.47 -6.01 8.90
N GLY A 290 19.93 -5.42 7.84
CA GLY A 290 20.62 -4.38 7.09
C GLY A 290 20.97 -3.18 7.98
N GLN A 291 22.27 -2.90 8.14
CA GLN A 291 22.81 -1.80 8.97
C GLN A 291 22.41 -1.87 10.46
N ALA A 292 22.47 -3.06 11.05
CA ALA A 292 22.09 -3.27 12.44
C ALA A 292 22.85 -2.39 13.44
N LYS A 293 22.15 -1.93 14.48
CA LYS A 293 22.70 -1.24 15.65
C LYS A 293 22.46 -2.10 16.88
N CYS A 294 23.51 -2.76 17.36
CA CYS A 294 23.45 -3.69 18.48
C CYS A 294 23.93 -3.07 19.80
N THR A 295 23.26 -3.45 20.89
CA THR A 295 23.65 -3.19 22.27
C THR A 295 23.65 -4.50 23.05
N ASN A 296 24.71 -4.79 23.81
CA ASN A 296 24.78 -5.98 24.67
C ASN A 296 24.91 -5.52 26.13
N ASN A 297 24.11 -6.11 27.02
CA ASN A 297 24.08 -5.79 28.44
C ASN A 297 24.14 -7.08 29.25
N LYS A 298 25.13 -7.20 30.14
CA LYS A 298 25.36 -8.37 30.99
C LYS A 298 25.16 -8.00 32.46
N TYR A 299 24.44 -8.84 33.20
CA TYR A 299 24.07 -8.58 34.60
C TYR A 299 23.82 -9.89 35.37
N SER A 300 24.09 -9.86 36.68
CA SER A 300 23.78 -10.96 37.59
C SER A 300 22.33 -10.86 38.08
N ILE A 301 21.67 -12.00 38.34
CA ILE A 301 20.28 -12.06 38.82
C ILE A 301 20.19 -12.64 40.23
N GLY A 302 19.74 -11.81 41.18
CA GLY A 302 19.45 -12.22 42.55
C GLY A 302 20.70 -12.58 43.36
N ASP A 303 20.49 -13.31 44.46
CA ASP A 303 21.56 -13.75 45.37
C ASP A 303 22.21 -15.08 44.93
N GLN A 304 21.75 -15.66 43.81
CA GLN A 304 22.31 -16.87 43.21
C GLN A 304 23.19 -16.49 42.02
N PHE A 305 24.15 -17.36 41.67
CA PHE A 305 25.16 -17.10 40.61
C PHE A 305 24.58 -17.22 39.18
N PHE A 306 23.40 -16.66 38.93
CA PHE A 306 22.80 -16.64 37.60
C PHE A 306 23.32 -15.43 36.81
N ILE A 307 23.85 -15.69 35.62
CA ILE A 307 24.31 -14.65 34.70
C ILE A 307 23.25 -14.49 33.61
N LYS A 308 22.84 -13.25 33.35
CA LYS A 308 21.98 -12.91 32.23
C LYS A 308 22.69 -11.96 31.26
N SER A 309 22.56 -12.23 29.96
CA SER A 309 23.03 -11.35 28.89
C SER A 309 21.90 -11.06 27.91
N ASP A 310 21.64 -9.78 27.67
CA ASP A 310 20.67 -9.30 26.70
C ASP A 310 21.38 -8.59 25.54
N LEU A 311 21.21 -9.13 24.33
CA LEU A 311 21.62 -8.51 23.07
C LEU A 311 20.38 -7.97 22.36
N ILE A 312 20.38 -6.68 22.05
CA ILE A 312 19.29 -5.98 21.36
C ILE A 312 19.86 -5.31 20.13
N CYS A 313 19.39 -5.69 18.96
CA CYS A 313 19.82 -5.16 17.67
C CYS A 313 18.63 -4.61 16.88
N THR A 314 18.70 -3.34 16.46
CA THR A 314 17.70 -2.72 15.57
C THR A 314 18.25 -2.54 14.16
N GLY A 315 17.40 -2.70 13.14
CA GLY A 315 17.78 -2.57 11.74
C GLY A 315 16.56 -2.60 10.85
N ARG A 316 16.70 -3.09 9.61
CA ARG A 316 15.58 -3.30 8.67
C ARG A 316 15.60 -4.68 8.06
N THR A 317 14.40 -5.25 7.91
CA THR A 317 14.14 -6.52 7.24
C THR A 317 13.07 -6.29 6.17
N LEU A 318 13.35 -6.65 4.91
CA LEU A 318 12.42 -6.55 3.76
C LEU A 318 11.77 -5.16 3.49
N GLY A 319 12.24 -4.10 4.15
CA GLY A 319 11.72 -2.73 4.01
C GLY A 319 11.06 -2.18 5.29
N ASP A 320 10.66 -3.07 6.20
CA ASP A 320 10.12 -2.73 7.51
C ASP A 320 11.24 -2.48 8.52
N ASP A 321 10.92 -1.73 9.58
CA ASP A 321 11.80 -1.57 10.73
C ASP A 321 11.72 -2.85 11.59
N SER A 322 12.88 -3.37 11.99
CA SER A 322 13.00 -4.66 12.68
C SER A 322 13.91 -4.57 13.90
N ILE A 323 13.60 -5.41 14.89
CA ILE A 323 14.37 -5.58 16.12
C ILE A 323 14.51 -7.06 16.44
N LYS A 324 15.75 -7.51 16.62
CA LYS A 324 16.07 -8.83 17.15
C LYS A 324 16.60 -8.69 18.57
N VAL A 325 16.09 -9.52 19.47
CA VAL A 325 16.43 -9.52 20.89
C VAL A 325 16.80 -10.94 21.30
N ILE A 326 17.99 -11.12 21.86
CA ILE A 326 18.43 -12.39 22.43
C ILE A 326 18.64 -12.18 23.93
N SER A 327 18.13 -13.10 24.73
CA SER A 327 18.22 -13.07 26.17
C SER A 327 18.64 -14.44 26.68
N VAL A 328 19.89 -14.53 27.16
CA VAL A 328 20.49 -15.78 27.66
C VAL A 328 20.55 -15.72 29.18
N ILE A 329 20.11 -16.80 29.85
CA ILE A 329 20.19 -16.98 31.30
C ILE A 329 20.95 -18.27 31.59
N GLU A 330 22.15 -18.13 32.16
CA GLU A 330 22.96 -19.24 32.63
C GLU A 330 22.61 -19.54 34.09
N THR A 331 22.30 -20.81 34.37
CA THR A 331 22.14 -21.37 35.71
C THR A 331 23.24 -22.40 35.97
N PRO A 332 23.53 -22.81 37.22
CA PRO A 332 24.62 -23.73 37.53
C PRO A 332 24.62 -25.08 36.78
N ASN A 333 23.48 -25.48 36.23
CA ASN A 333 23.29 -26.80 35.60
C ASN A 333 22.79 -26.74 34.15
N LYS A 334 22.43 -25.56 33.62
CA LYS A 334 21.76 -25.38 32.31
C LYS A 334 21.83 -23.93 31.85
N THR A 335 21.80 -23.71 30.55
CA THR A 335 21.59 -22.38 29.96
C THR A 335 20.30 -22.34 29.14
N TYR A 336 19.53 -21.26 29.27
CA TYR A 336 18.32 -21.01 28.48
C TYR A 336 18.53 -19.76 27.64
N GLU A 337 18.25 -19.85 26.34
CA GLU A 337 18.32 -18.73 25.40
C GLU A 337 16.94 -18.49 24.79
N LEU A 338 16.42 -17.27 24.95
CA LEU A 338 15.23 -16.81 24.25
C LEU A 338 15.65 -15.79 23.18
N LEU A 339 15.49 -16.17 21.92
CA LEU A 339 15.65 -15.29 20.76
C LEU A 339 14.26 -14.82 20.33
N GLY A 340 14.10 -13.53 20.05
CA GLY A 340 12.89 -12.96 19.48
C GLY A 340 13.16 -12.03 18.32
N GLU A 341 12.32 -12.09 17.30
CA GLU A 341 12.28 -11.12 16.20
C GLU A 341 10.91 -10.45 16.13
N TYR A 342 10.92 -9.14 15.93
CA TYR A 342 9.76 -8.30 15.71
C TYR A 342 10.05 -7.37 14.54
N SER A 343 9.19 -7.41 13.51
CA SER A 343 9.30 -6.54 12.34
C SER A 343 7.92 -5.98 12.00
N ALA A 344 7.84 -4.67 11.78
CA ALA A 344 6.58 -3.99 11.50
C ALA A 344 6.78 -2.67 10.75
N PRO A 345 5.73 -2.15 10.08
CA PRO A 345 5.73 -0.80 9.54
C PRO A 345 6.01 0.26 10.63
N GLU A 346 6.80 1.28 10.25
CA GLU A 346 7.32 2.39 11.06
C GLU A 346 6.46 2.78 12.29
N TYR A 347 5.17 3.11 12.11
CA TYR A 347 4.31 3.59 13.20
C TYR A 347 3.95 2.50 14.22
N GLU A 348 3.67 1.27 13.78
CA GLU A 348 3.39 0.17 14.71
C GLU A 348 4.67 -0.30 15.39
N PHE A 349 5.82 -0.22 14.69
CA PHE A 349 7.13 -0.48 15.25
C PHE A 349 7.46 0.47 16.41
N GLU A 350 7.35 1.79 16.21
CA GLU A 350 7.56 2.80 17.27
C GLU A 350 6.66 2.57 18.50
N LYS A 351 5.44 2.08 18.28
CA LYS A 351 4.41 1.88 19.32
C LYS A 351 4.58 0.60 20.14
N GLN A 352 5.14 -0.46 19.56
CA GLN A 352 5.17 -1.80 20.19
C GLN A 352 6.58 -2.33 20.51
N ASN A 353 7.64 -1.84 19.83
CA ASN A 353 8.99 -2.40 19.97
C ASN A 353 9.48 -2.48 21.43
N GLN A 354 9.19 -1.48 22.27
CA GLN A 354 9.55 -1.47 23.69
C GLN A 354 8.87 -2.58 24.48
N LYS A 355 7.63 -2.95 24.12
CA LYS A 355 6.89 -4.05 24.78
C LYS A 355 7.45 -5.40 24.35
N PHE A 356 7.81 -5.56 23.08
CA PHE A 356 8.47 -6.75 22.56
C PHE A 356 9.83 -6.97 23.25
N VAL A 357 10.69 -5.95 23.26
CA VAL A 357 11.97 -5.97 23.99
C VAL A 357 11.75 -6.30 25.45
N LYS A 358 10.77 -5.67 26.09
CA LYS A 358 10.44 -5.91 27.50
C LYS A 358 10.03 -7.37 27.75
N MET A 359 9.20 -7.96 26.90
CA MET A 359 8.80 -9.37 27.01
C MET A 359 10.03 -10.30 27.02
N VAL A 360 10.93 -10.15 26.04
CA VAL A 360 12.14 -10.99 25.94
C VAL A 360 13.11 -10.71 27.11
N LYS A 361 13.31 -9.46 27.52
CA LYS A 361 14.14 -9.10 28.68
C LYS A 361 13.54 -9.51 30.03
N GLU A 362 12.22 -9.62 30.16
CA GLU A 362 11.53 -10.09 31.38
C GLU A 362 11.33 -11.62 31.41
N PHE A 363 11.93 -12.36 30.47
CA PHE A 363 12.12 -13.80 30.54
C PHE A 363 12.82 -14.21 31.85
N LYS A 364 12.30 -15.26 32.50
CA LYS A 364 12.76 -15.75 33.81
C LYS A 364 13.00 -17.25 33.81
N VAL A 365 13.95 -17.68 34.62
CA VAL A 365 14.21 -19.09 34.98
C VAL A 365 14.07 -19.23 36.50
N GLN A 366 13.54 -20.37 36.96
CA GLN A 366 13.34 -20.74 38.38
C GLN A 366 14.26 -21.89 38.83
#